data_AF-A0A2N2PUK1-F1
#
_entry.id   AF-A0A2N2PUK1-F1
#
_cell.length_a   1.000
_cell.length_b   1.000
_cell.length_c   1.000
_cell.angle_alpha   90.00
_cell.angle_beta   90.00
_cell.angle_gamma   90.00
#
_symmetry.space_group_name_H-M   'P 1'
#
loop_
_entity.id
_entity.type
_entity.pdbx_description
1 polymer ?
#
loop_
_entity_poly.entity_id
_entity_poly.type
_entity_poly.pdbx_seq_one_letter_code
_entity_poly.pdbx_strand_id
1 'polypeptide(L)'
;MIYGEAEDKVGNRVVVSSTLTIEEGGKPRADVAGGEIDWQGERNRVVSVPLGQSFCFTATVVNIGPVPIRTAGPWPGQSFKFSENYNTLAARFGEDSWYQQAGIWRFGVNFDTTGVDFPFRWAIGRPADLEERIIDGRPQYYLLPGQRSQVNGCIQLDEVPPVGTNFWWGGLIHEFVEVSNNYIDRISVAVGAP
;
A
#
# COMPACT_ATOMS: atom_id res chain seq x y z
N MET A 1 2.66 -33.53 -0.46
CA MET A 1 3.29 -34.59 -1.27
C MET A 1 2.69 -34.50 -2.66
N ILE A 2 3.53 -34.48 -3.70
CA ILE A 2 3.10 -34.47 -5.10
C ILE A 2 3.45 -35.81 -5.75
N TYR A 3 2.63 -36.23 -6.70
CA TYR A 3 2.79 -37.49 -7.42
C TYR A 3 2.81 -37.21 -8.93
N GLY A 4 3.82 -37.74 -9.60
CA GLY A 4 3.88 -37.82 -11.06
C GLY A 4 3.66 -39.25 -11.49
N GLU A 5 2.73 -39.47 -12.41
CA GLU A 5 2.37 -40.79 -12.91
C GLU A 5 2.56 -40.86 -14.42
N ALA A 6 3.18 -41.94 -14.90
CA ALA A 6 3.29 -42.27 -16.31
C ALA A 6 2.82 -43.71 -16.53
N GLU A 7 1.97 -43.91 -17.54
CA GLU A 7 1.51 -45.20 -18.00
C GLU A 7 1.76 -45.33 -19.50
N ASP A 8 2.32 -46.46 -19.95
CA ASP A 8 2.49 -46.74 -21.38
C ASP A 8 1.28 -47.46 -21.99
N LYS A 9 1.25 -47.56 -23.32
CA LYS A 9 0.12 -48.18 -24.05
C LYS A 9 -0.05 -49.69 -23.80
N VAL A 10 0.90 -50.33 -23.14
CA VAL A 10 0.88 -51.76 -22.81
C VAL A 10 0.67 -51.99 -21.30
N GLY A 11 0.38 -50.92 -20.53
CA GLY A 11 -0.05 -50.97 -19.14
C GLY A 11 1.08 -50.92 -18.11
N ASN A 12 2.33 -50.64 -18.50
CA ASN A 12 3.39 -50.41 -17.51
C ASN A 12 3.19 -49.05 -16.85
N ARG A 13 3.18 -49.03 -15.51
CA ARG A 13 2.92 -47.84 -14.70
C ARG A 13 4.12 -47.51 -13.81
N VAL A 14 4.53 -46.24 -13.80
CA VAL A 14 5.54 -45.69 -12.90
C VAL A 14 4.95 -44.52 -12.13
N VAL A 15 5.15 -44.50 -10.81
CA VAL A 15 4.78 -43.40 -9.93
C VAL A 15 6.03 -42.87 -9.26
N VAL A 16 6.29 -41.58 -9.43
CA VAL A 16 7.32 -40.84 -8.69
C VAL A 16 6.61 -39.94 -7.69
N SER A 17 7.13 -39.88 -6.48
CA SER A 17 6.61 -38.95 -5.47
C SER A 17 7.71 -38.02 -4.96
N SER A 18 7.32 -36.80 -4.62
CA SER A 18 8.20 -35.82 -4.00
C SER A 18 7.46 -35.06 -2.89
N THR A 19 8.22 -34.55 -1.93
CA THR A 19 7.68 -33.75 -0.84
C THR A 19 7.54 -32.30 -1.28
N LEU A 20 6.31 -31.78 -1.15
CA LEU A 20 6.03 -30.35 -1.27
C LEU A 20 5.95 -29.79 0.15
N THR A 21 6.86 -28.88 0.48
CA THR A 21 6.81 -28.10 1.73
C THR A 21 6.16 -26.77 1.40
N ILE A 22 5.09 -26.42 2.12
CA ILE A 22 4.55 -25.07 2.10
C ILE A 22 5.29 -24.29 3.18
N GLU A 23 6.16 -23.38 2.76
CA GLU A 23 6.81 -22.43 3.65
C GLU A 23 5.94 -21.18 3.77
N GLU A 24 5.90 -20.58 4.96
CA GLU A 24 5.18 -19.31 5.22
C GLU A 24 3.67 -19.34 4.87
N GLY A 25 3.01 -20.47 5.09
CA GLY A 25 1.55 -20.58 4.96
C GLY A 25 0.80 -19.85 6.07
N GLY A 26 -0.19 -19.03 5.72
CA GLY A 26 -1.03 -18.30 6.68
C GLY A 26 -1.79 -17.14 6.05
N LYS A 27 -2.69 -16.50 6.81
CA LYS A 27 -3.39 -15.27 6.37
C LYS A 27 -2.52 -14.05 6.69
N PRO A 28 -2.10 -13.24 5.70
CA PRO A 28 -1.41 -11.97 5.97
C PRO A 28 -2.32 -11.02 6.75
N ARG A 29 -1.76 -10.32 7.74
CA ARG A 29 -2.47 -9.33 8.56
C ARG A 29 -1.53 -8.19 8.89
N ALA A 30 -2.01 -6.96 8.75
CA ALA A 30 -1.29 -5.78 9.16
C ALA A 30 -2.26 -4.78 9.80
N ASP A 31 -1.69 -3.85 10.56
CA ASP A 31 -2.44 -2.81 11.24
C ASP A 31 -1.66 -1.49 11.20
N VAL A 32 -2.37 -0.38 11.30
CA VAL A 32 -1.75 0.94 11.53
C VAL A 32 -1.62 1.12 13.03
N ALA A 33 -0.40 1.32 13.53
CA ALA A 33 -0.12 1.39 14.95
C ALA A 33 -0.98 2.49 15.61
N GLY A 34 -1.87 2.07 16.53
CA GLY A 34 -2.80 2.97 17.23
C GLY A 34 -3.93 3.53 16.35
N GLY A 35 -3.97 3.22 15.05
CA GLY A 35 -4.85 3.88 14.09
C GLY A 35 -4.57 5.38 13.94
N GLU A 36 -3.35 5.81 14.28
CA GLU A 36 -2.94 7.22 14.32
C GLU A 36 -2.13 7.59 13.08
N ILE A 37 -2.28 8.85 12.65
CA ILE A 37 -1.51 9.46 11.57
C ILE A 37 -0.98 10.79 12.09
N ASP A 38 0.31 11.02 11.92
CA ASP A 38 0.90 12.34 12.17
C ASP A 38 0.69 13.21 10.93
N TRP A 39 -0.35 14.03 10.94
CA TRP A 39 -0.62 15.02 9.91
C TRP A 39 0.18 16.30 10.19
N GLN A 40 1.15 16.59 9.34
CA GLN A 40 2.04 17.73 9.57
C GLN A 40 1.27 19.06 9.52
N GLY A 41 1.44 19.86 10.57
CA GLY A 41 0.79 21.17 10.70
C GLY A 41 -0.68 21.10 11.11
N GLU A 42 -1.20 19.92 11.49
CA GLU A 42 -2.55 19.76 12.02
C GLU A 42 -2.73 20.50 13.36
N ARG A 43 -3.87 21.20 13.47
CA ARG A 43 -4.35 21.80 14.72
C ARG A 43 -5.87 21.62 14.81
N ASN A 44 -6.35 21.00 15.89
CA ASN A 44 -7.78 20.77 16.14
C ASN A 44 -8.50 20.05 14.99
N ARG A 45 -7.86 19.01 14.43
CA ARG A 45 -8.29 18.21 13.27
C ARG A 45 -8.39 19.00 11.97
N VAL A 46 -7.64 20.09 11.84
CA VAL A 46 -7.58 20.89 10.62
C VAL A 46 -6.13 21.13 10.21
N VAL A 47 -5.83 20.91 8.93
CA VAL A 47 -4.59 21.34 8.29
C VAL A 47 -4.92 22.47 7.32
N SER A 48 -4.29 23.63 7.47
CA SER A 48 -4.44 24.76 6.54
C SER A 48 -3.31 24.77 5.53
N VAL A 49 -3.65 24.71 4.24
CA VAL A 49 -2.67 24.58 3.15
C VAL A 49 -2.99 25.62 2.08
N PRO A 50 -2.07 26.55 1.75
CA PRO A 50 -2.27 27.42 0.60
C PRO A 50 -2.30 26.64 -0.72
N LEU A 51 -3.05 27.11 -1.70
CA LEU A 51 -3.02 26.52 -3.04
C LEU A 51 -1.59 26.49 -3.61
N GLY A 52 -1.20 25.37 -4.20
CA GLY A 52 0.14 25.09 -4.71
C GLY A 52 1.13 24.56 -3.66
N GLN A 53 0.78 24.55 -2.37
CA GLN A 53 1.57 23.96 -1.30
C GLN A 53 1.15 22.52 -1.01
N SER A 54 1.95 21.83 -0.20
CA SER A 54 1.69 20.44 0.19
C SER A 54 1.36 20.32 1.67
N PHE A 55 0.53 19.33 2.00
CA PHE A 55 0.51 18.76 3.35
C PHE A 55 1.11 17.36 3.31
N CYS A 56 1.69 16.95 4.43
CA CYS A 56 2.40 15.69 4.54
C CYS A 56 1.89 14.90 5.74
N PHE A 57 2.09 13.59 5.71
CA PHE A 57 1.72 12.70 6.81
C PHE A 57 2.84 11.72 7.12
N THR A 58 2.80 11.16 8.33
CA THR A 58 3.57 9.96 8.69
C THR A 58 2.67 8.99 9.45
N ALA A 59 2.71 7.71 9.09
CA ALA A 59 2.03 6.64 9.80
C ALA A 59 2.99 5.47 10.03
N THR A 60 2.71 4.63 11.02
CA THR A 60 3.47 3.39 11.27
C THR A 60 2.58 2.19 10.97
N VAL A 61 3.03 1.30 10.10
CA VAL A 61 2.36 0.04 9.80
C VAL A 61 3.11 -1.11 10.46
N VAL A 62 2.37 -2.06 11.03
CA VAL A 62 2.91 -3.24 11.70
C VAL A 62 2.37 -4.49 11.02
N ASN A 63 3.25 -5.43 10.68
CA ASN A 63 2.82 -6.78 10.31
C ASN A 63 2.49 -7.57 11.58
N ILE A 64 1.20 -7.65 11.91
CA ILE A 64 0.68 -8.39 13.06
C ILE A 64 0.36 -9.86 12.73
N GLY A 65 0.55 -10.27 11.48
CA GLY A 65 0.29 -11.61 10.99
C GLY A 65 1.48 -12.55 11.15
N PRO A 66 1.27 -13.86 10.93
CA PRO A 66 2.32 -14.87 11.03
C PRO A 66 3.15 -15.02 9.74
N VAL A 67 2.81 -14.29 8.67
CA VAL A 67 3.44 -14.40 7.34
C VAL A 67 3.90 -13.04 6.82
N PRO A 68 4.95 -12.97 5.98
CA PRO A 68 5.38 -11.72 5.37
C PRO A 68 4.27 -11.06 4.56
N ILE A 69 4.20 -9.73 4.57
CA ILE A 69 3.28 -8.97 3.71
C ILE A 69 4.06 -8.32 2.58
N ARG A 70 3.61 -8.54 1.35
CA ARG A 70 4.20 -7.92 0.16
C ARG A 70 3.74 -6.47 0.07
N THR A 71 4.66 -5.57 -0.25
CA THR A 71 4.34 -4.16 -0.51
C THR A 71 5.01 -3.67 -1.78
N ALA A 72 4.35 -2.73 -2.46
CA ALA A 72 4.82 -2.11 -3.68
C ALA A 72 4.08 -0.78 -3.89
N GLY A 73 4.64 0.10 -4.70
CA GLY A 73 4.13 1.44 -4.92
C GLY A 73 5.22 2.49 -4.74
N PRO A 74 4.86 3.77 -4.84
CA PRO A 74 5.78 4.85 -4.53
C PRO A 74 6.35 4.71 -3.12
N TRP A 75 7.66 4.83 -2.99
CA TRP A 75 8.33 4.70 -1.70
C TRP A 75 7.93 5.83 -0.74
N PRO A 76 8.00 5.58 0.59
CA PRO A 76 7.83 6.65 1.57
C PRO A 76 8.70 7.86 1.24
N GLY A 77 8.10 9.04 1.29
CA GLY A 77 8.69 10.33 0.91
C GLY A 77 8.27 10.81 -0.47
N GLN A 78 7.66 9.96 -1.30
CA GLN A 78 7.14 10.39 -2.60
C GLN A 78 6.01 11.41 -2.42
N SER A 79 6.05 12.47 -3.23
CA SER A 79 4.96 13.45 -3.33
C SER A 79 4.02 13.14 -4.48
N PHE A 80 2.73 13.32 -4.25
CA PHE A 80 1.69 13.36 -5.27
C PHE A 80 1.25 14.79 -5.51
N LYS A 81 0.81 15.10 -6.72
CA LYS A 81 -0.10 16.22 -6.97
C LYS A 81 -1.54 15.79 -6.71
N PHE A 82 -2.41 16.71 -6.33
CA PHE A 82 -3.82 16.44 -6.11
C PHE A 82 -4.52 15.99 -7.40
N SER A 83 -4.11 16.54 -8.54
CA SER A 83 -4.55 16.11 -9.87
C SER A 83 -4.02 14.72 -10.29
N GLU A 84 -3.11 14.10 -9.53
CA GLU A 84 -2.56 12.78 -9.80
C GLU A 84 -3.28 11.68 -9.01
N ASN A 85 -3.11 10.44 -9.45
CA ASN A 85 -3.43 9.24 -8.69
C ASN A 85 -2.33 8.20 -8.88
N TYR A 86 -2.48 7.04 -8.24
CA TYR A 86 -1.50 5.95 -8.32
C TYR A 86 -1.16 5.53 -9.77
N ASN A 87 -2.11 5.59 -10.72
CA ASN A 87 -1.86 5.22 -12.12
C ASN A 87 -1.09 6.31 -12.86
N THR A 88 -1.49 7.59 -12.72
CA THR A 88 -0.83 8.68 -13.44
C THR A 88 0.59 8.89 -12.92
N LEU A 89 0.81 8.71 -11.62
CA LEU A 89 2.13 8.75 -11.02
C LEU A 89 3.02 7.60 -11.52
N ALA A 90 2.51 6.36 -11.55
CA ALA A 90 3.23 5.20 -12.08
C ALA A 90 3.66 5.43 -13.54
N ALA A 91 2.74 5.90 -14.38
CA ALA A 91 3.03 6.23 -15.77
C ALA A 91 4.10 7.33 -15.91
N ARG A 92 4.03 8.37 -15.07
CA ARG A 92 5.00 9.49 -15.09
C ARG A 92 6.42 9.04 -14.76
N PHE A 93 6.58 8.10 -13.82
CA PHE A 93 7.90 7.58 -13.44
C PHE A 93 8.34 6.37 -14.26
N GLY A 94 7.46 5.78 -15.08
CA GLY A 94 7.76 4.54 -15.80
C GLY A 94 7.91 3.33 -14.87
N GLU A 95 7.19 3.33 -13.74
CA GLU A 95 7.33 2.33 -12.69
C GLU A 95 6.14 1.36 -12.68
N ASP A 96 6.25 0.27 -13.43
CA ASP A 96 5.19 -0.73 -13.57
C ASP A 96 4.75 -1.35 -12.22
N SER A 97 5.68 -1.42 -11.27
CA SER A 97 5.41 -1.96 -9.93
C SER A 97 4.43 -1.09 -9.12
N TRP A 98 4.18 0.15 -9.54
CA TRP A 98 3.31 1.09 -8.85
C TRP A 98 1.85 1.01 -9.29
N TYR A 99 1.57 0.37 -10.42
CA TYR A 99 0.19 0.00 -10.78
C TYR A 99 -0.41 -0.97 -9.76
N GLN A 100 -1.72 -1.11 -9.84
CA GLN A 100 -2.50 -2.00 -8.97
C GLN A 100 -2.07 -3.46 -9.15
N GLN A 101 -1.89 -4.17 -8.05
CA GLN A 101 -1.57 -5.60 -8.08
C GLN A 101 -2.35 -6.34 -7.00
N ALA A 102 -2.83 -7.54 -7.30
CA ALA A 102 -3.53 -8.35 -6.30
C ALA A 102 -2.61 -8.69 -5.11
N GLY A 103 -3.15 -8.53 -3.90
CA GLY A 103 -2.52 -8.98 -2.66
C GLY A 103 -1.39 -8.11 -2.13
N ILE A 104 -1.09 -6.95 -2.73
CA ILE A 104 -0.10 -6.02 -2.16
C ILE A 104 -0.71 -5.16 -1.08
N TRP A 105 0.09 -4.87 -0.06
CA TRP A 105 -0.25 -3.96 1.02
C TRP A 105 0.26 -2.56 0.72
N ARG A 106 -0.61 -1.57 0.87
CA ARG A 106 -0.31 -0.15 0.68
C ARG A 106 -0.96 0.68 1.76
N PHE A 107 -0.32 1.78 2.13
CA PHE A 107 -0.99 2.83 2.88
C PHE A 107 -1.51 3.87 1.90
N GLY A 108 -2.76 4.27 2.05
CA GLY A 108 -3.39 5.27 1.20
C GLY A 108 -3.95 6.44 1.98
N VAL A 109 -4.07 7.57 1.29
CA VAL A 109 -4.86 8.72 1.75
C VAL A 109 -6.05 8.88 0.83
N ASN A 110 -7.22 9.08 1.43
CA ASN A 110 -8.47 9.28 0.74
C ASN A 110 -9.16 10.55 1.24
N PHE A 111 -10.15 11.02 0.48
CA PHE A 111 -10.88 12.24 0.76
C PHE A 111 -12.32 12.17 0.22
N ASP A 112 -13.16 13.06 0.73
CA ASP A 112 -14.52 13.25 0.23
C ASP A 112 -14.52 13.56 -1.28
N THR A 113 -15.51 13.10 -2.04
CA THR A 113 -15.67 13.39 -3.48
C THR A 113 -14.61 12.81 -4.44
N THR A 114 -13.66 12.03 -3.93
CA THR A 114 -12.54 11.45 -4.71
C THR A 114 -12.94 10.70 -5.99
N GLY A 115 -14.16 10.14 -6.06
CA GLY A 115 -14.64 9.35 -7.20
C GLY A 115 -13.90 8.01 -7.43
N VAL A 116 -12.71 7.84 -6.86
CA VAL A 116 -11.83 6.67 -6.96
C VAL A 116 -11.35 6.30 -5.56
N ASP A 117 -11.34 5.00 -5.23
CA ASP A 117 -10.90 4.56 -3.91
C ASP A 117 -9.40 4.81 -3.70
N PHE A 118 -9.03 5.52 -2.60
CA PHE A 118 -7.65 5.87 -2.22
C PHE A 118 -6.76 6.27 -3.41
N PRO A 119 -6.91 7.47 -3.99
CA PRO A 119 -6.15 7.86 -5.17
C PRO A 119 -4.64 8.00 -4.89
N PHE A 120 -4.26 8.32 -3.65
CA PHE A 120 -2.87 8.44 -3.21
C PHE A 120 -2.48 7.21 -2.41
N ARG A 121 -1.45 6.49 -2.86
CA ARG A 121 -1.01 5.23 -2.24
C ARG A 121 0.51 5.14 -2.23
N TRP A 122 1.06 4.66 -1.12
CA TRP A 122 2.49 4.43 -0.93
C TRP A 122 2.77 2.98 -0.55
N ALA A 123 3.95 2.52 -0.91
CA ALA A 123 4.53 1.31 -0.35
C ALA A 123 4.75 1.48 1.16
N ILE A 124 4.66 0.38 1.90
CA ILE A 124 4.90 0.33 3.33
C ILE A 124 6.41 0.17 3.55
N GLY A 125 7.04 1.17 4.17
CA GLY A 125 8.47 1.12 4.43
C GLY A 125 9.36 1.43 3.24
N ARG A 126 10.60 1.81 3.54
CA ARG A 126 11.62 2.02 2.52
C ARG A 126 12.28 0.68 2.20
N PRO A 127 12.92 0.53 1.03
CA PRO A 127 13.61 -0.72 0.68
C PRO A 127 14.58 -1.22 1.77
N ALA A 128 15.26 -0.31 2.47
CA ALA A 128 16.18 -0.65 3.55
C ALA A 128 15.52 -1.22 4.82
N ASP A 129 14.21 -1.01 4.99
CA ASP A 129 13.42 -1.50 6.12
C ASP A 129 12.72 -2.84 5.79
N LEU A 130 12.92 -3.37 4.57
CA LEU A 130 12.18 -4.50 4.00
C LEU A 130 13.11 -5.64 3.58
N GLU A 131 12.57 -6.86 3.54
CA GLU A 131 13.25 -7.99 2.93
C GLU A 131 12.98 -7.99 1.42
N GLU A 132 14.03 -7.90 0.62
CA GLU A 132 13.96 -8.07 -0.82
C GLU A 132 14.06 -9.57 -1.18
N ARG A 133 13.13 -10.04 -2.02
CA ARG A 133 13.14 -11.38 -2.60
C ARG A 133 13.05 -11.28 -4.11
N ILE A 134 13.85 -12.07 -4.81
CA ILE A 134 13.75 -12.20 -6.27
C ILE A 134 12.75 -13.31 -6.59
N ILE A 135 11.62 -12.94 -7.19
CA ILE A 135 10.55 -13.87 -7.61
C ILE A 135 10.29 -13.63 -9.10
N ASP A 136 10.35 -14.70 -9.89
CA ASP A 136 10.23 -14.64 -11.36
C ASP A 136 11.19 -13.62 -12.01
N GLY A 137 12.41 -13.51 -11.46
CA GLY A 137 13.43 -12.59 -11.92
C GLY A 137 13.18 -11.12 -11.58
N ARG A 138 12.20 -10.81 -10.71
CA ARG A 138 11.86 -9.44 -10.30
C ARG A 138 12.02 -9.26 -8.79
N PRO A 139 12.55 -8.11 -8.33
CA PRO A 139 12.60 -7.80 -6.91
C PRO A 139 11.19 -7.56 -6.36
N GLN A 140 10.90 -8.14 -5.20
CA GLN A 140 9.68 -7.95 -4.44
C GLN A 140 10.04 -7.69 -2.98
N TYR A 141 9.31 -6.77 -2.35
CA TYR A 141 9.66 -6.29 -1.01
C TYR A 141 8.61 -6.72 0.00
N TYR A 142 9.09 -7.17 1.16
CA TYR A 142 8.26 -7.76 2.20
C TYR A 142 8.55 -7.14 3.57
N LEU A 143 7.48 -6.79 4.28
CA LEU A 143 7.56 -6.52 5.71
C LEU A 143 7.34 -7.84 6.45
N LEU A 144 8.37 -8.31 7.15
CA LEU A 144 8.36 -9.61 7.84
C LEU A 144 7.41 -9.64 9.05
N PRO A 145 6.95 -10.83 9.50
CA PRO A 145 6.13 -10.98 10.70
C PRO A 145 6.70 -10.24 11.92
N GLY A 146 5.84 -9.51 12.63
CA GLY A 146 6.21 -8.76 13.84
C GLY A 146 7.01 -7.48 13.59
N GLN A 147 7.46 -7.22 12.36
CA GLN A 147 8.16 -5.98 12.00
C GLN A 147 7.19 -4.82 11.83
N ARG A 148 7.72 -3.62 12.01
CA ARG A 148 7.03 -2.36 11.78
C ARG A 148 7.85 -1.47 10.86
N SER A 149 7.17 -0.68 10.05
CA SER A 149 7.84 0.33 9.24
C SER A 149 7.00 1.59 9.11
N GLN A 150 7.68 2.72 8.94
CA GLN A 150 7.03 3.99 8.67
C GLN A 150 6.66 4.11 7.20
N VAL A 151 5.56 4.81 6.97
CA VAL A 151 5.14 5.32 5.66
C VAL A 151 4.87 6.81 5.80
N ASN A 152 5.37 7.59 4.86
CA ASN A 152 5.18 9.01 4.82
C ASN A 152 5.05 9.47 3.37
N GLY A 153 4.42 10.61 3.16
CA GLY A 153 4.21 11.17 1.84
C GLY A 153 3.60 12.55 1.95
N CYS A 154 3.60 13.26 0.82
CA CYS A 154 3.01 14.58 0.72
C CYS A 154 2.05 14.66 -0.46
N ILE A 155 1.00 15.47 -0.33
CA ILE A 155 0.06 15.77 -1.41
C ILE A 155 0.11 17.27 -1.63
N GLN A 156 0.55 17.67 -2.83
CA GLN A 156 0.55 19.05 -3.29
C GLN A 156 -0.83 19.39 -3.84
N LEU A 157 -1.47 20.41 -3.28
CA LEU A 157 -2.76 20.91 -3.75
C LEU A 157 -2.55 21.83 -4.95
N ASP A 158 -2.31 21.24 -6.12
CA ASP A 158 -2.06 21.96 -7.38
C ASP A 158 -3.33 22.48 -8.06
N GLU A 159 -4.50 22.04 -7.59
CA GLU A 159 -5.81 22.58 -7.96
C GLU A 159 -6.73 22.61 -6.73
N VAL A 160 -7.82 23.37 -6.84
CA VAL A 160 -8.80 23.50 -5.75
C VAL A 160 -9.62 22.22 -5.67
N PRO A 161 -9.74 21.58 -4.49
CA PRO A 161 -10.57 20.39 -4.34
C PRO A 161 -12.04 20.65 -4.72
N PRO A 162 -12.76 19.64 -5.26
CA PRO A 162 -14.17 19.78 -5.57
C PRO A 162 -14.99 20.26 -4.37
N VAL A 163 -16.04 21.06 -4.63
CA VAL A 163 -16.97 21.50 -3.59
C VAL A 163 -17.53 20.29 -2.82
N GLY A 164 -17.48 20.36 -1.49
CA GLY A 164 -17.87 19.26 -0.62
C GLY A 164 -16.70 18.37 -0.17
N THR A 165 -15.48 18.64 -0.63
CA THR A 165 -14.27 17.99 -0.12
C THR A 165 -13.91 18.55 1.26
N ASN A 166 -14.36 17.90 2.34
CA ASN A 166 -14.17 18.41 3.70
C ASN A 166 -13.23 17.53 4.52
N PHE A 167 -13.34 16.21 4.38
CA PHE A 167 -12.63 15.24 5.17
C PHE A 167 -11.61 14.47 4.36
N TRP A 168 -10.50 14.18 5.03
CA TRP A 168 -9.37 13.40 4.55
C TRP A 168 -9.03 12.37 5.61
N TRP A 169 -8.66 11.16 5.19
CA TRP A 169 -8.35 10.06 6.10
C TRP A 169 -7.33 9.12 5.49
N GLY A 170 -6.64 8.37 6.34
CA GLY A 170 -5.77 7.29 5.88
C GLY A 170 -6.50 5.96 5.78
N GLY A 171 -5.84 5.00 5.14
CA GLY A 171 -6.28 3.62 5.15
C GLY A 171 -5.18 2.65 4.80
N LEU A 172 -5.31 1.44 5.33
CA LEU A 172 -4.43 0.32 5.03
C LEU A 172 -5.13 -0.63 4.06
N ILE A 173 -4.57 -0.74 2.87
CA ILE A 173 -5.18 -1.40 1.73
C ILE A 173 -4.47 -2.73 1.50
N HIS A 174 -5.22 -3.82 1.50
CA HIS A 174 -4.80 -5.11 0.97
C HIS A 174 -5.46 -5.26 -0.40
N GLU A 175 -4.73 -4.92 -1.44
CA GLU A 175 -5.29 -4.59 -2.75
C GLU A 175 -6.03 -5.77 -3.40
N PHE A 176 -7.25 -5.51 -3.88
CA PHE A 176 -8.24 -6.49 -4.35
C PHE A 176 -8.73 -7.51 -3.31
N VAL A 177 -8.42 -7.32 -2.03
CA VAL A 177 -8.88 -8.18 -0.92
C VAL A 177 -9.78 -7.41 0.05
N GLU A 178 -9.24 -6.38 0.69
CA GLU A 178 -9.97 -5.55 1.68
C GLU A 178 -9.24 -4.24 1.97
N VAL A 179 -9.95 -3.27 2.55
CA VAL A 179 -9.32 -2.13 3.24
C VAL A 179 -9.36 -2.43 4.73
N SER A 180 -8.26 -2.97 5.26
CA SER A 180 -8.18 -3.51 6.63
C SER A 180 -8.38 -2.45 7.71
N ASN A 181 -7.84 -1.26 7.47
CA ASN A 181 -8.09 -0.07 8.28
C ASN A 181 -8.63 1.00 7.35
N ASN A 182 -9.89 1.40 7.50
CA ASN A 182 -10.48 2.47 6.71
C ASN A 182 -10.93 3.60 7.65
N TYR A 183 -11.00 4.83 7.14
CA TYR A 183 -11.40 6.02 7.90
C TYR A 183 -10.56 6.26 9.16
N ILE A 184 -9.27 5.92 9.13
CA ILE A 184 -8.38 6.17 10.25
C ILE A 184 -7.94 7.63 10.28
N ASP A 185 -7.88 8.16 11.50
CA ASP A 185 -7.37 9.48 11.84
C ASP A 185 -7.83 10.62 10.91
N ARG A 186 -9.16 10.76 10.80
CA ARG A 186 -9.81 11.74 9.92
C ARG A 186 -9.53 13.20 10.33
N ILE A 187 -9.17 14.02 9.36
CA ILE A 187 -8.95 15.46 9.49
C ILE A 187 -9.72 16.24 8.41
N SER A 188 -9.76 17.56 8.55
CA SER A 188 -10.13 18.48 7.47
C SER A 188 -8.91 19.17 6.89
N VAL A 189 -8.90 19.38 5.58
CA VAL A 189 -7.85 20.14 4.89
C VAL A 189 -8.48 21.41 4.32
N ALA A 190 -8.14 22.55 4.92
CA ALA A 190 -8.60 23.86 4.50
C ALA A 190 -7.63 24.43 3.46
N VAL A 191 -8.07 24.46 2.20
CA VAL A 191 -7.26 25.04 1.11
C VAL A 191 -7.49 26.54 1.04
N GLY A 192 -6.46 27.31 1.37
CA GLY A 192 -6.49 28.76 1.25
C GLY A 192 -6.35 29.17 -0.22
N ALA A 193 -7.43 29.69 -0.81
CA ALA A 193 -7.36 30.40 -2.08
C ALA A 193 -6.90 31.85 -1.83
N PRO A 194 -5.99 32.41 -2.64
CA PRO A 194 -5.65 33.83 -2.59
C PRO A 194 -6.84 34.74 -2.96
#